data_AF-A0A0F9FYS4-F1
#
_entry.id   AF-A0A0F9FYS4-F1
#
_cell.length_a   1.000
_cell.length_b   1.000
_cell.length_c   1.000
_cell.angle_alpha   90.00
_cell.angle_beta   90.00
_cell.angle_gamma   90.00
#
_symmetry.space_group_name_H-M   'P 1'
#
loop_
_entity.id
_entity.type
_entity.pdbx_description
1 polymer ?
#
loop_
_entity_poly.entity_id
_entity_poly.type
_entity_poly.pdbx_seq_one_letter_code
_entity_poly.pdbx_strand_id
1 'polypeptide(L)'
;FLMGISTCPMCGCPVRIARREDGSADHYEHIEQDERHHLPNPIPPVLEDFLRASRAGKKTVAVVGADWASGPWAPFGEIEVWGMNQLHGYPWFKTEDATRWLQIHPKWIFTQDNVHGHWDWLQKDHPFPIYMEMVYDDIPSCVKYPLREIQNDLKNIVRGELPVKKIFSSSFNYQISLALHEGFERIEIYGVSLLGGGEYAYQREAMAYWLGKADGMGVEIWLPDSCALLVEPLYGYEAVRKGDTGELLTESN
;
A
#
# COMPACT_ATOMS: atom_id res chain seq x y z
N PHE A 1 26.15 24.95 -8.21
CA PHE A 1 24.89 24.88 -7.45
C PHE A 1 24.76 23.50 -6.82
N LEU A 2 25.00 23.39 -5.51
CA LEU A 2 24.71 22.17 -4.76
C LEU A 2 23.20 22.15 -4.51
N MET A 3 22.46 21.34 -5.28
CA MET A 3 21.03 21.11 -5.07
C MET A 3 20.83 20.27 -3.81
N GLY A 4 20.53 20.92 -2.69
CA GLY A 4 20.19 20.22 -1.44
C GLY A 4 18.73 19.78 -1.45
N ILE A 5 18.49 18.48 -1.34
CA ILE A 5 17.16 17.93 -1.06
C ILE A 5 16.85 18.18 0.42
N SER A 6 15.62 18.63 0.71
CA SER A 6 15.13 18.86 2.07
C SER A 6 13.72 18.28 2.22
N THR A 7 13.18 18.28 3.43
CA THR A 7 11.81 17.85 3.72
C THR A 7 10.87 19.05 3.77
N CYS A 8 9.70 18.94 3.15
CA CYS A 8 8.64 19.93 3.24
C CYS A 8 8.18 20.04 4.70
N PRO A 9 8.18 21.24 5.31
CA PRO A 9 7.76 21.39 6.70
C PRO A 9 6.27 21.15 6.93
N MET A 10 5.46 21.14 5.86
CA MET A 10 4.00 20.95 5.94
C MET A 10 3.58 19.49 5.83
N CYS A 11 4.21 18.72 4.93
CA CYS A 11 3.79 17.33 4.64
C CYS A 11 4.91 16.31 4.80
N GLY A 12 6.14 16.72 5.15
CA GLY A 12 7.30 15.84 5.27
C GLY A 12 7.86 15.33 3.94
N CYS A 13 7.16 15.53 2.81
CA CYS A 13 7.61 15.05 1.51
C CYS A 13 8.97 15.68 1.10
N PRO A 14 9.84 14.92 0.42
CA PRO A 14 11.06 15.47 -0.15
C PRO A 14 10.74 16.60 -1.14
N VAL A 15 11.42 17.72 -0.98
CA VAL A 15 11.35 18.90 -1.85
C VAL A 15 12.76 19.35 -2.22
N ARG A 16 12.88 19.93 -3.40
CA ARG A 16 14.13 20.57 -3.83
C ARG A 16 14.00 22.06 -3.53
N ILE A 17 14.91 22.60 -2.74
CA ILE A 17 14.90 24.04 -2.45
C ILE A 17 15.70 24.74 -3.55
N ALA A 18 14.99 25.44 -4.45
CA ALA A 18 15.63 26.38 -5.35
C ALA A 18 16.16 27.56 -4.53
N ARG A 19 17.44 27.91 -4.70
CA ARG A 19 18.09 29.00 -3.97
C ARG A 19 18.50 30.12 -4.92
N ARG A 20 18.37 31.36 -4.46
CA ARG A 20 18.86 32.56 -5.17
C ARG A 20 20.39 32.60 -5.17
N GLU A 21 20.97 33.52 -5.94
CA GLU A 21 22.43 33.74 -5.99
C GLU A 21 23.03 34.06 -4.61
N ASP A 22 22.26 34.71 -3.73
CA ASP A 22 22.67 35.03 -2.35
C ASP A 22 22.53 33.85 -1.37
N GLY A 23 22.07 32.68 -1.84
CA GLY A 23 21.88 31.46 -1.05
C GLY A 23 20.56 31.40 -0.28
N SER A 24 19.73 32.45 -0.30
CA SER A 24 18.38 32.42 0.29
C SER A 24 17.47 31.44 -0.45
N ALA A 25 16.51 30.84 0.27
CA ALA A 25 15.51 29.97 -0.35
C ALA A 25 14.56 30.83 -1.21
N ASP A 26 14.38 30.45 -2.47
CA ASP A 26 13.48 31.15 -3.38
C ASP A 26 12.11 30.47 -3.42
N HIS A 27 12.08 29.20 -3.85
CA HIS A 27 10.87 28.41 -3.91
C HIS A 27 11.18 26.92 -3.73
N TYR A 28 10.15 26.14 -3.43
CA TYR A 28 10.22 24.69 -3.31
C TYR A 28 9.76 24.08 -4.62
N GLU A 29 10.64 23.31 -5.26
CA GLU A 29 10.30 22.49 -6.41
C GLU A 29 9.84 21.11 -5.93
N HIS A 30 8.78 20.62 -6.56
CA HIS A 30 8.28 19.28 -6.32
C HIS A 30 9.28 18.26 -6.86
N ILE A 31 9.64 17.28 -6.04
CA ILE A 31 10.42 16.12 -6.49
C ILE A 31 9.45 15.14 -7.12
N GLU A 32 9.70 14.77 -8.37
CA GLU A 32 8.92 13.79 -9.12
C GLU A 32 8.89 12.44 -8.40
N GLN A 33 7.82 11.67 -8.58
CA GLN A 33 7.63 10.41 -7.85
C GLN A 33 8.80 9.44 -8.03
N ASP A 34 9.32 9.32 -9.25
CA ASP A 34 10.47 8.45 -9.55
C ASP A 34 11.75 8.89 -8.82
N GLU A 35 12.00 10.20 -8.75
CA GLU A 35 13.14 10.73 -8.01
C GLU A 35 13.03 10.44 -6.51
N ARG A 36 11.81 10.43 -5.94
CA ARG A 36 11.59 10.12 -4.52
C ARG A 36 12.03 8.72 -4.15
N HIS A 37 11.83 7.74 -5.04
CA HIS A 37 12.17 6.34 -4.79
C HIS A 37 13.67 6.08 -4.55
N HIS A 38 14.52 7.07 -4.82
CA HIS A 38 15.96 7.03 -4.60
C HIS A 38 16.43 7.77 -3.35
N LEU A 39 15.52 8.42 -2.61
CA LEU A 39 15.88 9.22 -1.44
C LEU A 39 15.86 8.37 -0.16
N PRO A 40 16.43 8.83 0.96
CA PRO A 40 16.15 8.20 2.24
C PRO A 40 14.75 8.57 2.76
N ASN A 41 13.98 7.60 3.26
CA ASN A 41 12.74 7.83 4.00
C ASN A 41 12.66 6.88 5.21
N PRO A 42 13.43 7.15 6.28
CA PRO A 42 13.43 6.29 7.46
C PRO A 42 12.11 6.42 8.22
N ILE A 43 11.66 5.31 8.81
CA ILE A 43 10.54 5.31 9.74
C ILE A 43 10.91 6.12 11.00
N PRO A 44 9.98 6.93 11.56
CA PRO A 44 10.22 7.58 12.85
C PRO A 44 10.47 6.53 13.96
N PRO A 45 11.52 6.66 14.79
CA PRO A 45 11.85 5.63 15.80
C PRO A 45 10.72 5.32 16.78
N VAL A 46 9.97 6.33 17.21
CA VAL A 46 8.82 6.14 18.11
C VAL A 46 7.72 5.30 17.47
N LEU A 47 7.48 5.51 16.17
CA LEU A 47 6.51 4.74 15.40
C LEU A 47 7.03 3.30 15.19
N GLU A 48 8.32 3.15 14.90
CA GLU A 48 8.96 1.84 14.77
C GLU A 48 8.82 1.00 16.06
N ASP A 49 9.14 1.57 17.21
CA ASP A 49 9.00 0.93 18.52
C ASP A 49 7.54 0.55 18.80
N PHE A 50 6.60 1.46 18.51
CA PHE A 50 5.17 1.19 18.64
C PHE A 50 4.72 -0.01 17.78
N LEU A 51 5.15 -0.06 16.52
CA LEU A 51 4.79 -1.15 15.60
C LEU A 51 5.38 -2.48 16.06
N ARG A 52 6.66 -2.50 16.44
CA ARG A 52 7.31 -3.71 16.99
C ARG A 52 6.57 -4.22 18.23
N ALA A 53 6.19 -3.33 19.15
CA ALA A 53 5.40 -3.70 20.33
C ALA A 53 4.00 -4.22 19.95
N SER A 54 3.34 -3.59 18.97
CA SER A 54 1.99 -3.95 18.53
C SER A 54 1.92 -5.31 17.85
N ARG A 55 3.02 -5.77 17.22
CA ARG A 55 3.16 -7.09 16.59
C ARG A 55 3.33 -8.23 17.59
N ALA A 56 3.77 -7.94 18.82
CA ALA A 56 4.18 -8.97 19.78
C ALA A 56 3.08 -10.01 20.03
N GLY A 57 3.41 -11.29 19.79
CA GLY A 57 2.51 -12.42 20.00
C GLY A 57 1.45 -12.63 18.92
N LYS A 58 1.48 -11.87 17.82
CA LYS A 58 0.48 -11.95 16.74
C LYS A 58 1.09 -12.43 15.43
N LYS A 59 0.38 -13.29 14.71
CA LYS A 59 0.67 -13.59 13.31
C LYS A 59 0.41 -12.34 12.46
N THR A 60 1.48 -11.65 12.06
CA THR A 60 1.39 -10.34 11.41
C THR A 60 1.91 -10.37 9.97
N VAL A 61 1.24 -9.65 9.08
CA VAL A 61 1.67 -9.40 7.69
C VAL A 61 1.74 -7.91 7.38
N ALA A 62 2.78 -7.51 6.67
CA ALA A 62 2.88 -6.24 5.97
C ALA A 62 2.48 -6.41 4.51
N VAL A 63 1.47 -5.65 4.08
CA VAL A 63 1.07 -5.50 2.68
C VAL A 63 1.70 -4.23 2.14
N VAL A 64 2.56 -4.36 1.12
CA VAL A 64 3.41 -3.24 0.67
C VAL A 64 3.03 -2.84 -0.75
N GLY A 65 2.70 -1.56 -0.94
CA GLY A 65 2.46 -0.89 -2.22
C GLY A 65 3.59 0.06 -2.60
N ALA A 66 3.43 0.75 -3.74
CA ALA A 66 4.51 1.53 -4.36
C ALA A 66 4.66 2.96 -3.84
N ASP A 67 3.75 3.46 -3.00
CA ASP A 67 3.80 4.83 -2.53
C ASP A 67 5.02 5.07 -1.62
N TRP A 68 5.84 6.04 -2.00
CA TRP A 68 7.08 6.37 -1.29
C TRP A 68 6.87 6.79 0.16
N ALA A 69 5.72 7.39 0.51
CA ALA A 69 5.54 8.03 1.81
C ALA A 69 5.67 7.05 2.98
N SER A 70 5.24 5.80 2.78
CA SER A 70 5.34 4.74 3.79
C SER A 70 5.86 3.40 3.28
N GLY A 71 5.98 3.19 1.96
CA GLY A 71 6.53 1.94 1.40
C GLY A 71 7.90 1.55 1.99
N PRO A 72 8.89 2.46 2.06
CA PRO A 72 10.20 2.21 2.66
C PRO A 72 10.18 1.86 4.15
N TRP A 73 9.07 2.07 4.85
CA TRP A 73 8.91 1.75 6.27
C TRP A 73 8.52 0.29 6.53
N ALA A 74 8.33 -0.50 5.46
CA ALA A 74 7.95 -1.91 5.60
C ALA A 74 8.99 -2.69 6.45
N PRO A 75 8.53 -3.60 7.33
CA PRO A 75 9.37 -4.29 8.31
C PRO A 75 10.09 -5.51 7.71
N PHE A 76 10.92 -5.24 6.71
CA PHE A 76 11.73 -6.23 6.01
C PHE A 76 12.57 -7.06 6.98
N GLY A 77 12.47 -8.39 6.88
CA GLY A 77 13.22 -9.36 7.70
C GLY A 77 12.62 -9.62 9.10
N GLU A 78 11.48 -9.00 9.46
CA GLU A 78 10.91 -9.12 10.80
C GLU A 78 9.60 -9.92 10.86
N ILE A 79 8.74 -9.75 9.86
CA ILE A 79 7.42 -10.39 9.75
C ILE A 79 7.18 -10.83 8.30
N GLU A 80 6.00 -11.39 8.00
CA GLU A 80 5.64 -11.61 6.60
C GLU A 80 5.53 -10.28 5.85
N VAL A 81 6.30 -10.12 4.79
CA VAL A 81 6.24 -8.97 3.87
C VAL A 81 5.74 -9.45 2.52
N TRP A 82 4.62 -8.89 2.06
CA TRP A 82 3.99 -9.24 0.80
C TRP A 82 4.18 -8.12 -0.22
N GLY A 83 4.86 -8.46 -1.31
CA GLY A 83 5.05 -7.58 -2.46
C GLY A 83 4.01 -7.86 -3.56
N MET A 84 4.00 -7.00 -4.57
CA MET A 84 3.08 -7.14 -5.70
C MET A 84 3.64 -6.46 -6.94
N ASN A 85 3.13 -6.85 -8.11
CA ASN A 85 3.38 -6.14 -9.36
C ASN A 85 4.89 -5.90 -9.58
N GLN A 86 5.25 -4.72 -10.04
CA GLN A 86 6.63 -4.35 -10.35
C GLN A 86 7.41 -3.82 -9.14
N LEU A 87 7.00 -4.11 -7.89
CA LEU A 87 7.68 -3.57 -6.69
C LEU A 87 9.16 -3.91 -6.59
N HIS A 88 9.61 -5.00 -7.22
CA HIS A 88 11.04 -5.35 -7.30
C HIS A 88 11.87 -4.32 -8.10
N GLY A 89 11.22 -3.44 -8.88
CA GLY A 89 11.87 -2.35 -9.62
C GLY A 89 12.18 -1.12 -8.76
N TYR A 90 11.67 -1.06 -7.52
CA TYR A 90 11.82 0.09 -6.66
C TYR A 90 13.05 -0.07 -5.75
N PRO A 91 14.00 0.89 -5.75
CA PRO A 91 15.29 0.76 -5.06
C PRO A 91 15.20 0.51 -3.54
N TRP A 92 14.09 0.91 -2.93
CA TRP A 92 13.86 0.81 -1.49
C TRP A 92 13.22 -0.51 -1.08
N PHE A 93 12.68 -1.29 -2.02
CA PHE A 93 12.04 -2.56 -1.71
C PHE A 93 13.08 -3.67 -1.64
N LYS A 94 13.22 -4.32 -0.49
CA LYS A 94 14.14 -5.44 -0.28
C LYS A 94 13.48 -6.75 -0.71
N THR A 95 13.70 -7.15 -1.96
CA THR A 95 13.06 -8.34 -2.54
C THR A 95 13.50 -9.63 -1.84
N GLU A 96 14.72 -9.66 -1.31
CA GLU A 96 15.27 -10.75 -0.51
C GLU A 96 14.50 -11.02 0.79
N ASP A 97 13.80 -10.02 1.32
CA ASP A 97 13.00 -10.10 2.54
C ASP A 97 11.51 -10.32 2.24
N ALA A 98 11.11 -10.39 0.97
CA ALA A 98 9.74 -10.71 0.58
C ALA A 98 9.42 -12.18 0.91
N THR A 99 8.25 -12.39 1.48
CA THR A 99 7.76 -13.72 1.88
C THR A 99 6.72 -14.28 0.93
N ARG A 100 5.98 -13.40 0.23
CA ARG A 100 5.00 -13.74 -0.81
C ARG A 100 4.90 -12.61 -1.82
N TRP A 101 4.45 -12.94 -3.03
CA TRP A 101 4.21 -11.96 -4.09
C TRP A 101 2.83 -12.14 -4.70
N LEU A 102 2.18 -11.04 -5.09
CA LEU A 102 0.91 -11.10 -5.82
C LEU A 102 1.03 -10.44 -7.19
N GLN A 103 0.77 -11.23 -8.23
CA GLN A 103 0.65 -10.79 -9.62
C GLN A 103 -0.73 -11.22 -10.15
N ILE A 104 -1.77 -10.46 -9.77
CA ILE A 104 -3.17 -10.80 -10.08
C ILE A 104 -3.63 -10.24 -11.44
N HIS A 105 -2.85 -9.34 -12.04
CA HIS A 105 -3.12 -8.86 -13.38
C HIS A 105 -3.16 -10.05 -14.37
N PRO A 106 -4.09 -10.05 -15.34
CA PRO A 106 -4.05 -11.02 -16.43
C PRO A 106 -2.71 -10.99 -17.16
N LYS A 107 -2.23 -12.15 -17.64
CA LYS A 107 -0.88 -12.27 -18.22
C LYS A 107 -0.55 -11.23 -19.28
N TRP A 108 -1.51 -10.97 -20.16
CA TRP A 108 -1.34 -10.02 -21.26
C TRP A 108 -1.06 -8.58 -20.80
N ILE A 109 -1.44 -8.17 -19.58
CA ILE A 109 -1.16 -6.83 -19.05
C ILE A 109 0.34 -6.68 -18.77
N PHE A 110 0.93 -7.62 -18.04
CA PHE A 110 2.30 -7.46 -17.56
C PHE A 110 3.37 -7.94 -18.55
N THR A 111 2.97 -8.61 -19.64
CA THR A 111 3.86 -8.98 -20.75
C THR A 111 3.98 -7.89 -21.82
N GLN A 112 3.11 -6.87 -21.84
CA GLN A 112 3.10 -5.86 -22.91
C GLN A 112 4.28 -4.89 -22.83
N ASP A 113 4.48 -4.27 -21.67
CA ASP A 113 5.44 -3.14 -21.55
C ASP A 113 6.72 -3.49 -20.78
N ASN A 114 6.89 -4.76 -20.35
CA ASN A 114 8.01 -5.29 -19.55
C ASN A 114 8.66 -4.26 -18.59
N VAL A 115 7.81 -3.50 -17.90
CA VAL A 115 8.23 -2.38 -17.05
C VAL A 115 9.14 -2.93 -15.94
N HIS A 116 10.28 -2.28 -15.70
CA HIS A 116 11.33 -2.75 -14.79
C HIS A 116 11.90 -4.15 -15.08
N GLY A 117 11.72 -4.71 -16.28
CA GLY A 117 12.09 -6.09 -16.58
C GLY A 117 11.22 -7.11 -15.82
N HIS A 118 9.99 -6.73 -15.47
CA HIS A 118 9.11 -7.53 -14.61
C HIS A 118 8.75 -8.90 -15.20
N TRP A 119 8.53 -8.98 -16.52
CA TRP A 119 8.30 -10.27 -17.17
C TRP A 119 9.49 -11.20 -17.01
N ASP A 120 10.70 -10.71 -17.32
CA ASP A 120 11.93 -11.50 -17.16
C ASP A 120 12.21 -11.86 -15.70
N TRP A 121 11.79 -11.01 -14.76
CA TRP A 121 11.88 -11.27 -13.32
C TRP A 121 10.95 -12.40 -12.89
N LEU A 122 9.69 -12.41 -13.35
CA LEU A 122 8.71 -13.47 -13.06
C LEU A 122 9.17 -14.86 -13.54
N GLN A 123 9.95 -14.93 -14.62
CA GLN A 123 10.44 -16.20 -15.18
C GLN A 123 11.60 -16.82 -14.38
N LYS A 124 12.09 -16.17 -13.33
CA LYS A 124 13.15 -16.69 -12.46
C LYS A 124 12.57 -17.52 -11.31
N ASP A 125 13.41 -18.36 -10.72
CA ASP A 125 13.09 -19.02 -9.45
C ASP A 125 13.13 -17.99 -8.31
N HIS A 126 12.04 -17.95 -7.53
CA HIS A 126 11.92 -17.15 -6.32
C HIS A 126 11.70 -18.04 -5.10
N PRO A 127 12.25 -17.68 -3.92
CA PRO A 127 12.10 -18.45 -2.70
C PRO A 127 10.70 -18.34 -2.06
N PHE A 128 9.80 -17.56 -2.66
CA PHE A 128 8.44 -17.30 -2.22
C PHE A 128 7.42 -17.61 -3.32
N PRO A 129 6.16 -17.92 -2.96
CA PRO A 129 5.10 -18.09 -3.94
C PRO A 129 4.69 -16.76 -4.59
N ILE A 130 4.41 -16.81 -5.89
CA ILE A 130 3.81 -15.73 -6.67
C ILE A 130 2.35 -16.10 -6.96
N TYR A 131 1.42 -15.50 -6.24
CA TYR A 131 0.00 -15.75 -6.43
C TYR A 131 -0.53 -15.05 -7.68
N MET A 132 -1.19 -15.83 -8.54
CA MET A 132 -1.75 -15.37 -9.81
C MET A 132 -3.16 -15.94 -10.03
N GLU A 133 -3.87 -15.46 -11.04
CA GLU A 133 -5.23 -15.94 -11.37
C GLU A 133 -5.27 -17.45 -11.73
N MET A 134 -4.18 -17.95 -12.30
CA MET A 134 -3.95 -19.34 -12.69
C MET A 134 -2.46 -19.66 -12.63
N VAL A 135 -2.12 -20.95 -12.70
CA VAL A 135 -0.73 -21.40 -12.79
C VAL A 135 -0.24 -21.21 -14.23
N TYR A 136 0.95 -20.64 -14.38
CA TYR A 136 1.63 -20.43 -15.65
C TYR A 136 2.95 -21.22 -15.69
N ASP A 137 3.11 -22.09 -16.68
CA ASP A 137 4.27 -23.00 -16.78
C ASP A 137 5.61 -22.26 -16.97
N ASP A 138 5.57 -21.02 -17.44
CA ASP A 138 6.76 -20.18 -17.68
C ASP A 138 7.10 -19.25 -16.50
N ILE A 139 6.39 -19.38 -15.37
CA ILE A 139 6.64 -18.65 -14.12
C ILE A 139 6.86 -19.70 -13.03
N PRO A 140 8.12 -20.09 -12.71
CA PRO A 140 8.43 -21.24 -11.86
C PRO A 140 7.79 -21.18 -10.46
N SER A 141 7.79 -20.00 -9.83
CA SER A 141 7.22 -19.79 -8.49
C SER A 141 5.71 -19.46 -8.50
N CYS A 142 5.02 -19.67 -9.62
CA CYS A 142 3.60 -19.37 -9.76
C CYS A 142 2.72 -20.32 -8.95
N VAL A 143 1.82 -19.76 -8.14
CA VAL A 143 0.75 -20.50 -7.47
C VAL A 143 -0.60 -19.87 -7.78
N LYS A 144 -1.64 -20.70 -7.85
CA LYS A 144 -3.00 -20.19 -8.08
C LYS A 144 -3.54 -19.53 -6.80
N TYR A 145 -4.06 -18.33 -6.94
CA TYR A 145 -4.76 -17.63 -5.87
C TYR A 145 -6.09 -18.34 -5.51
N PRO A 146 -6.36 -18.60 -4.21
CA PRO A 146 -7.54 -19.35 -3.76
C PRO A 146 -8.82 -18.49 -3.74
N LEU A 147 -9.16 -17.87 -4.88
CA LEU A 147 -10.26 -16.90 -4.97
C LEU A 147 -11.60 -17.52 -4.58
N ARG A 148 -11.83 -18.79 -4.95
CA ARG A 148 -13.11 -19.45 -4.73
C ARG A 148 -13.31 -19.77 -3.25
N GLU A 149 -12.28 -20.28 -2.60
CA GLU A 149 -12.25 -20.60 -1.17
C GLU A 149 -12.50 -19.32 -0.37
N ILE A 150 -11.73 -18.25 -0.64
CA ILE A 150 -11.88 -16.95 0.00
C ILE A 150 -13.29 -16.36 -0.20
N GLN A 151 -13.85 -16.47 -1.40
CA GLN A 151 -15.21 -16.00 -1.67
C GLN A 151 -16.28 -16.82 -0.95
N ASN A 152 -16.06 -18.10 -0.70
CA ASN A 152 -17.00 -18.92 0.07
C ASN A 152 -16.93 -18.61 1.57
N ASP A 153 -15.73 -18.36 2.09
CA ASP A 153 -15.50 -18.23 3.52
C ASP A 153 -15.81 -16.82 4.04
N LEU A 154 -15.46 -15.78 3.28
CA LEU A 154 -15.42 -14.41 3.79
C LEU A 154 -16.52 -13.50 3.25
N LYS A 155 -17.12 -13.84 2.11
CA LYS A 155 -18.07 -12.97 1.42
C LYS A 155 -19.52 -13.40 1.65
N ASN A 156 -20.26 -12.54 2.34
CA ASN A 156 -21.69 -12.73 2.62
C ASN A 156 -22.56 -11.57 2.08
N ILE A 157 -22.05 -10.76 1.14
CA ILE A 157 -22.80 -9.64 0.55
C ILE A 157 -23.51 -10.06 -0.74
N VAL A 158 -24.81 -9.82 -0.79
CA VAL A 158 -25.68 -9.99 -1.97
C VAL A 158 -26.23 -8.64 -2.45
N ARG A 159 -26.46 -8.51 -3.76
CA ARG A 159 -27.14 -7.39 -4.41
C ARG A 159 -28.28 -7.95 -5.24
N GLY A 160 -29.51 -7.73 -4.76
CA GLY A 160 -30.66 -8.49 -5.24
C GLY A 160 -30.45 -9.98 -4.96
N GLU A 161 -30.50 -10.80 -5.99
CA GLU A 161 -30.36 -12.25 -5.89
C GLU A 161 -28.93 -12.76 -6.12
N LEU A 162 -27.96 -11.86 -6.37
CA LEU A 162 -26.60 -12.24 -6.79
C LEU A 162 -25.52 -11.79 -5.79
N PRO A 163 -24.49 -12.61 -5.51
CA PRO A 163 -23.35 -12.20 -4.70
C PRO A 163 -22.57 -11.02 -5.32
N VAL A 164 -22.20 -10.02 -4.52
CA VAL A 164 -21.49 -8.81 -5.01
C VAL A 164 -20.05 -9.13 -5.44
N LYS A 165 -19.75 -9.12 -6.74
CA LYS A 165 -18.41 -9.49 -7.25
C LYS A 165 -17.36 -8.37 -7.17
N LYS A 166 -17.78 -7.10 -7.12
CA LYS A 166 -16.90 -5.91 -7.21
C LYS A 166 -16.14 -5.55 -5.92
N ILE A 167 -15.93 -6.52 -5.03
CA ILE A 167 -15.15 -6.32 -3.79
C ILE A 167 -13.66 -6.68 -3.97
N PHE A 168 -13.25 -7.14 -5.15
CA PHE A 168 -11.84 -7.39 -5.51
C PHE A 168 -11.45 -6.49 -6.67
N SER A 169 -10.97 -5.29 -6.35
CA SER A 169 -10.70 -4.22 -7.31
C SER A 169 -9.23 -3.84 -7.44
N SER A 170 -8.39 -4.31 -6.52
CA SER A 170 -6.94 -4.08 -6.51
C SER A 170 -6.20 -5.27 -5.90
N SER A 171 -4.91 -5.43 -6.23
CA SER A 171 -4.04 -6.46 -5.62
C SER A 171 -4.01 -6.39 -4.08
N PHE A 172 -4.26 -5.22 -3.48
CA PHE A 172 -4.40 -5.07 -2.03
C PHE A 172 -5.61 -5.84 -1.47
N ASN A 173 -6.74 -5.85 -2.18
CA ASN A 173 -7.92 -6.62 -1.76
C ASN A 173 -7.62 -8.13 -1.74
N TYR A 174 -6.87 -8.61 -2.72
CA TYR A 174 -6.43 -10.01 -2.77
C TYR A 174 -5.46 -10.34 -1.63
N GLN A 175 -4.57 -9.42 -1.26
CA GLN A 175 -3.67 -9.59 -0.11
C GLN A 175 -4.44 -9.62 1.21
N ILE A 176 -5.24 -8.60 1.50
CA ILE A 176 -5.96 -8.54 2.78
C ILE A 176 -6.85 -9.78 2.95
N SER A 177 -7.61 -10.14 1.92
CA SER A 177 -8.48 -11.32 1.99
C SER A 177 -7.74 -12.66 2.11
N LEU A 178 -6.55 -12.80 1.51
CA LEU A 178 -5.69 -13.98 1.72
C LEU A 178 -5.17 -14.04 3.16
N ALA A 179 -4.75 -12.90 3.72
CA ALA A 179 -4.33 -12.82 5.10
C ALA A 179 -5.46 -13.22 6.07
N LEU A 180 -6.68 -12.75 5.81
CA LEU A 180 -7.86 -13.15 6.61
C LEU A 180 -8.15 -14.65 6.49
N HIS A 181 -8.10 -15.20 5.28
CA HIS A 181 -8.34 -16.62 5.05
C HIS A 181 -7.30 -17.51 5.73
N GLU A 182 -6.05 -17.04 5.83
CA GLU A 182 -4.96 -17.75 6.50
C GLU A 182 -4.81 -17.45 7.99
N GLY A 183 -5.76 -16.71 8.58
CA GLY A 183 -5.81 -16.45 10.02
C GLY A 183 -4.69 -15.55 10.53
N PHE A 184 -4.29 -14.54 9.76
CA PHE A 184 -3.46 -13.46 10.30
C PHE A 184 -4.25 -12.63 11.31
N GLU A 185 -3.58 -12.24 12.39
CA GLU A 185 -4.17 -11.52 13.52
C GLU A 185 -3.89 -10.02 13.46
N ARG A 186 -2.92 -9.62 12.63
CA ARG A 186 -2.59 -8.22 12.36
C ARG A 186 -2.19 -8.01 10.90
N ILE A 187 -2.68 -6.94 10.31
CA ILE A 187 -2.36 -6.50 8.94
C ILE A 187 -1.86 -5.06 9.00
N GLU A 188 -0.66 -4.82 8.48
CA GLU A 188 -0.07 -3.49 8.38
C GLU A 188 0.03 -3.09 6.90
N ILE A 189 -0.45 -1.89 6.55
CA ILE A 189 -0.49 -1.42 5.17
C ILE A 189 0.62 -0.39 4.93
N TYR A 190 1.49 -0.60 3.96
CA TYR A 190 2.59 0.29 3.61
C TYR A 190 2.50 0.70 2.14
N GLY A 191 2.89 1.92 1.82
CA GLY A 191 2.98 2.38 0.44
C GLY A 191 1.64 2.43 -0.30
N VAL A 192 0.57 2.78 0.42
CA VAL A 192 -0.79 2.92 -0.13
C VAL A 192 -1.38 4.26 0.29
N SER A 193 -1.30 5.28 -0.57
CA SER A 193 -1.81 6.62 -0.27
C SER A 193 -3.29 6.80 -0.66
N LEU A 194 -3.71 6.29 -1.83
CA LEU A 194 -5.07 6.44 -2.38
C LEU A 194 -5.56 7.91 -2.44
N LEU A 195 -4.63 8.85 -2.65
CA LEU A 195 -4.85 10.29 -2.70
C LEU A 195 -5.23 10.82 -4.10
N GLY A 196 -5.16 10.00 -5.15
CA GLY A 196 -5.44 10.44 -6.54
C GLY A 196 -6.92 10.47 -6.93
N GLY A 197 -7.30 11.28 -7.92
CA GLY A 197 -8.62 11.21 -8.56
C GLY A 197 -8.72 10.05 -9.58
N GLY A 198 -9.92 9.48 -9.77
CA GLY A 198 -10.17 8.45 -10.81
C GLY A 198 -10.12 7.01 -10.29
N GLU A 199 -9.10 6.24 -10.69
CA GLU A 199 -8.91 4.80 -10.38
C GLU A 199 -9.05 4.47 -8.89
N TYR A 200 -8.78 5.45 -8.04
CA TYR A 200 -8.80 5.31 -6.59
C TYR A 200 -10.20 5.28 -5.98
N ALA A 201 -11.24 5.79 -6.65
CA ALA A 201 -12.58 5.88 -6.04
C ALA A 201 -13.20 4.49 -5.79
N TYR A 202 -13.18 3.61 -6.79
CA TYR A 202 -13.72 2.25 -6.64
C TYR A 202 -12.77 1.33 -5.86
N GLN A 203 -11.45 1.57 -5.92
CA GLN A 203 -10.47 0.84 -5.11
C GLN A 203 -10.63 1.14 -3.62
N ARG A 204 -10.95 2.39 -3.26
CA ARG A 204 -11.23 2.80 -1.87
C ARG A 204 -12.44 2.08 -1.29
N GLU A 205 -13.53 1.92 -2.05
CA GLU A 205 -14.72 1.20 -1.56
C GLU A 205 -14.39 -0.26 -1.21
N ALA A 206 -13.71 -0.98 -2.12
CA ALA A 206 -13.35 -2.36 -1.88
C ALA A 206 -12.30 -2.50 -0.76
N MET A 207 -11.34 -1.58 -0.68
CA MET A 207 -10.39 -1.51 0.44
C MET A 207 -11.11 -1.33 1.77
N ALA A 208 -12.00 -0.33 1.88
CA ALA A 208 -12.77 -0.10 3.09
C ALA A 208 -13.61 -1.32 3.48
N TYR A 209 -14.20 -2.03 2.52
CA TYR A 209 -14.89 -3.29 2.78
C TYR A 209 -13.99 -4.35 3.42
N TRP A 210 -12.81 -4.61 2.84
CA TRP A 210 -11.90 -5.64 3.37
C TRP A 210 -11.28 -5.27 4.71
N LEU A 211 -10.98 -3.99 4.94
CA LEU A 211 -10.54 -3.50 6.24
C LEU A 211 -11.66 -3.62 7.28
N GLY A 212 -12.89 -3.22 6.96
CA GLY A 212 -14.03 -3.40 7.86
C GLY A 212 -14.33 -4.87 8.14
N LYS A 213 -14.13 -5.76 7.15
CA LYS A 213 -14.25 -7.21 7.34
C LYS A 213 -13.16 -7.75 8.28
N ALA A 214 -11.91 -7.30 8.13
CA ALA A 214 -10.80 -7.65 8.99
C ALA A 214 -11.05 -7.21 10.44
N ASP A 215 -11.45 -5.96 10.65
CA ASP A 215 -11.84 -5.42 11.96
C ASP A 215 -12.98 -6.22 12.59
N GLY A 216 -14.03 -6.52 11.82
CA GLY A 216 -15.15 -7.35 12.28
C GLY A 216 -14.78 -8.81 12.59
N MET A 217 -13.60 -9.28 12.16
CA MET A 217 -13.03 -10.58 12.50
C MET A 217 -12.08 -10.51 13.70
N GLY A 218 -11.85 -9.32 14.28
CA GLY A 218 -10.92 -9.09 15.37
C GLY A 218 -9.45 -9.00 14.93
N VAL A 219 -9.20 -8.80 13.64
CA VAL A 219 -7.84 -8.62 13.09
C VAL A 219 -7.45 -7.16 13.25
N GLU A 220 -6.30 -6.92 13.88
CA GLU A 220 -5.80 -5.57 14.08
C GLU A 220 -5.24 -4.99 12.78
N ILE A 221 -5.59 -3.74 12.48
CA ILE A 221 -5.20 -3.07 11.25
C ILE A 221 -4.39 -1.84 11.62
N TRP A 222 -3.24 -1.67 10.97
CA TRP A 222 -2.49 -0.43 11.02
C TRP A 222 -2.40 0.22 9.64
N LEU A 223 -2.71 1.52 9.60
CA LEU A 223 -2.60 2.39 8.44
C LEU A 223 -1.66 3.55 8.80
N PRO A 224 -0.76 3.96 7.90
CA PRO A 224 0.04 5.16 8.09
C PRO A 224 -0.82 6.40 7.87
N ASP A 225 -0.46 7.52 8.51
CA ASP A 225 -1.16 8.81 8.37
C ASP A 225 -1.25 9.31 6.92
N SER A 226 -0.35 8.84 6.04
CA SER A 226 -0.36 9.12 4.61
C SER A 226 -1.42 8.35 3.81
N CYS A 227 -2.11 7.39 4.43
CA CYS A 227 -3.17 6.60 3.81
C CYS A 227 -4.52 7.33 3.91
N ALA A 228 -5.14 7.65 2.78
CA ALA A 228 -6.41 8.39 2.74
C ALA A 228 -7.67 7.52 2.99
N LEU A 229 -7.52 6.35 3.59
CA LEU A 229 -8.65 5.47 3.93
C LEU A 229 -9.19 5.76 5.31
N LEU A 230 -10.52 5.79 5.44
CA LEU A 230 -11.22 5.91 6.73
C LEU A 230 -10.87 7.19 7.52
N VAL A 231 -10.55 8.27 6.80
CA VAL A 231 -10.19 9.60 7.36
C VAL A 231 -11.35 10.59 7.34
N GLU A 232 -12.54 10.15 6.94
CA GLU A 232 -13.70 11.05 6.89
C GLU A 232 -14.17 11.42 8.30
N PRO A 233 -14.60 12.67 8.50
CA PRO A 233 -15.00 13.17 9.81
C PRO A 233 -16.29 12.54 10.32
N LEU A 234 -16.46 12.54 11.63
CA LEU A 234 -17.61 11.97 12.29
C LEU A 234 -18.89 12.76 11.97
N TYR A 235 -19.74 12.17 11.12
CA TYR A 235 -20.97 12.82 10.66
C TYR A 235 -21.88 13.25 11.82
N GLY A 236 -22.13 14.56 11.91
CA GLY A 236 -22.96 15.17 12.94
C GLY A 236 -22.23 15.59 14.23
N TYR A 237 -20.94 15.25 14.37
CA TYR A 237 -20.14 15.56 15.56
C TYR A 237 -18.90 16.38 15.24
N GLU A 238 -18.32 16.17 14.07
CA GLU A 238 -17.20 16.96 13.55
C GLU A 238 -17.69 17.80 12.37
N ALA A 239 -17.52 19.11 12.49
CA ALA A 239 -17.83 20.03 11.40
C ALA A 239 -16.62 20.14 10.48
N VAL A 240 -16.81 19.84 9.20
CA VAL A 240 -15.87 20.25 8.16
C VAL A 240 -16.23 21.66 7.76
N ARG A 241 -15.40 22.61 8.18
CA ARG A 241 -15.48 23.97 7.68
C ARG A 241 -14.37 24.19 6.66
N LYS A 242 -14.72 24.85 5.57
CA LYS A 242 -13.73 25.36 4.64
C LYS A 242 -13.22 26.68 5.20
N GLY A 243 -11.96 26.73 5.61
CA GLY A 243 -11.30 27.95 6.07
C GLY A 243 -11.22 29.00 4.96
N ASP A 244 -10.89 30.23 5.34
CA ASP A 244 -10.86 31.40 4.43
C ASP A 244 -9.86 31.24 3.26
N THR A 245 -8.87 30.37 3.43
CA THR A 245 -7.83 29.99 2.45
C THR A 245 -8.21 28.76 1.60
N GLY A 246 -9.34 28.11 1.91
CA GLY A 246 -9.79 26.89 1.24
C GLY A 246 -9.37 25.57 1.90
N GLU A 247 -8.63 25.63 3.02
CA GLU A 247 -8.28 24.45 3.83
C GLU A 247 -9.51 23.82 4.51
N LEU A 248 -9.49 22.50 4.70
CA LEU A 248 -10.54 21.81 5.46
C LEU A 248 -10.14 21.79 6.93
N LEU A 249 -10.92 22.45 7.77
CA LEU A 249 -10.77 22.48 9.23
C LEU A 249 -11.79 21.53 9.84
N THR A 250 -11.34 20.67 10.74
CA THR A 250 -12.20 19.79 11.55
C THR A 250 -12.35 20.39 12.95
N GLU A 251 -13.56 20.81 13.31
CA GLU A 251 -13.90 21.24 14.66
C GLU A 251 -14.79 20.18 15.31
N SER A 252 -14.41 19.71 16.50
CA SER A 252 -15.26 18.88 17.35
C SER A 252 -16.31 19.76 18.03
N ASN A 253 -17.59 19.38 17.96
CA ASN A 253 -18.67 20.04 18.73
C ASN A 253 -18.48 19.90 20.24
#